data_AF-A0A3B8L551-F1
#
_entry.id   AF-A0A3B8L551-F1
#
_cell.length_a   1.000
_cell.length_b   1.000
_cell.length_c   1.000
_cell.angle_alpha   90.00
_cell.angle_beta   90.00
_cell.angle_gamma   90.00
#
_symmetry.space_group_name_H-M   'P 1'
#
loop_
_entity.id
_entity.type
_entity.pdbx_description
1 polymer ?
#
loop_
_entity_poly.entity_id
_entity_poly.type
_entity_poly.pdbx_seq_one_letter_code
_entity_poly.pdbx_strand_id
1 'polypeptide(L)'
;LDQHSAPRQVLVISSDHRLQKAASRKRASWMDSDKFWDRQIVVGKGGEATIEQRVKRGEMAVGTAEVAEIVEKLKADSRETCSNAEAVAEGYERELMERAHEAIEEWNKGRDSGT
;
A
#
# COMPACT_ATOMS: atom_id res chain seq x y z
N LEU A 1 -8.36 -39.38 10.12
CA LEU A 1 -7.32 -39.22 9.08
C LEU A 1 -6.25 -38.30 9.64
N ASP A 2 -5.47 -38.81 10.59
CA ASP A 2 -4.49 -38.02 11.34
C ASP A 2 -3.16 -38.76 11.26
N GLN A 3 -2.29 -38.35 10.32
CA GLN A 3 -0.93 -38.91 10.20
C GLN A 3 -0.01 -38.07 9.30
N HIS A 4 -0.07 -36.73 9.35
CA HIS A 4 1.02 -35.91 8.81
C HIS A 4 2.12 -35.78 9.88
N SER A 5 2.89 -36.85 10.05
CA SER A 5 4.01 -36.90 11.00
C SER A 5 5.22 -36.16 10.44
N ALA A 6 5.29 -34.85 10.75
CA ALA A 6 6.41 -33.92 10.58
C ALA A 6 7.01 -33.75 9.16
N PRO A 7 7.49 -32.55 8.80
CA PRO A 7 8.22 -32.35 7.55
C PRO A 7 9.45 -33.26 7.50
N ARG A 8 9.49 -34.18 6.52
CA ARG A 8 10.56 -35.18 6.40
C ARG A 8 11.93 -34.55 6.09
N GLN A 9 11.94 -33.34 5.53
CA GLN A 9 13.13 -32.58 5.19
C GLN A 9 12.85 -31.08 5.34
N VAL A 10 13.79 -30.35 5.95
CA VAL A 10 13.74 -28.90 6.14
C VAL A 10 14.84 -28.26 5.30
N LEU A 11 14.48 -27.24 4.52
CA LEU A 11 15.41 -26.39 3.78
C LEU A 11 15.42 -25.00 4.42
N VAL A 12 16.61 -24.53 4.80
CA VAL A 12 16.82 -23.20 5.38
C VAL A 12 17.37 -22.24 4.33
N ILE A 13 16.68 -21.14 4.06
CA ILE A 13 17.16 -20.09 3.15
C ILE A 13 17.65 -18.91 3.99
N SER A 14 18.95 -18.64 3.95
CA SER A 14 19.56 -17.55 4.73
C SER A 14 20.96 -17.23 4.22
N SER A 15 21.34 -15.95 4.29
CA SER A 15 22.73 -15.47 4.14
C SER A 15 23.56 -15.58 5.43
N ASP A 16 22.95 -15.92 6.58
CA ASP A 16 23.66 -16.06 7.85
C ASP A 16 24.38 -17.42 7.95
N HIS A 17 25.72 -17.38 7.96
CA HIS A 17 26.58 -18.55 8.07
C HIS A 17 26.36 -19.39 9.36
N ARG A 18 25.88 -18.79 10.45
CA ARG A 18 25.58 -19.50 11.71
C ARG A 18 24.33 -20.36 11.53
N LEU A 19 23.31 -19.84 10.87
CA LEU A 19 22.08 -20.59 10.57
C LEU A 19 22.34 -21.71 9.57
N GLN A 20 23.14 -21.45 8.54
CA GLN A 20 23.58 -22.47 7.58
C GLN A 20 24.32 -23.63 8.28
N LYS A 21 25.28 -23.30 9.16
CA LYS A 21 25.99 -24.30 9.99
C LYS A 21 25.04 -25.07 10.91
N ALA A 22 24.08 -24.39 11.53
CA ALA A 22 23.08 -25.02 12.41
C ALA A 22 22.19 -25.99 11.62
N ALA A 23 21.76 -25.61 10.41
CA ALA A 23 21.00 -26.46 9.51
C ALA A 23 21.78 -27.72 9.14
N SER A 24 23.04 -27.59 8.72
CA SER A 24 23.92 -28.74 8.42
C SER A 24 24.09 -29.68 9.62
N ARG A 25 24.28 -29.14 10.83
CA ARG A 25 24.37 -29.95 12.06
C ARG A 25 23.08 -30.74 12.35
N LYS A 26 21.92 -30.18 11.98
CA LYS A 26 20.60 -30.81 12.16
C LYS A 26 20.16 -31.69 10.99
N ARG A 27 21.05 -31.98 10.03
CA ARG A 27 20.74 -32.73 8.79
C ARG A 27 19.66 -32.07 7.92
N ALA A 28 19.50 -30.76 8.06
CA ALA A 28 18.68 -29.94 7.18
C ALA A 28 19.55 -29.43 6.01
N SER A 29 18.92 -29.20 4.86
CA SER A 29 19.57 -28.53 3.74
C SER A 29 19.54 -27.02 3.98
N TRP A 30 20.49 -26.30 3.38
CA TRP A 30 20.48 -24.85 3.37
C TRP A 30 20.79 -24.30 1.98
N MET A 31 20.31 -23.10 1.70
CA MET A 31 20.61 -22.35 0.49
C MET A 31 20.81 -20.89 0.85
N ASP A 32 21.78 -20.27 0.19
CA ASP A 32 22.04 -18.84 0.32
C ASP A 32 20.88 -18.01 -0.26
N SER A 33 20.55 -16.87 0.35
CA SER A 33 19.42 -16.03 -0.07
C SER A 33 19.59 -15.49 -1.48
N ASP A 34 20.81 -15.11 -1.85
CA ASP A 34 21.08 -14.50 -3.16
C ASP A 34 20.99 -15.58 -4.24
N LYS A 35 21.54 -16.76 -3.96
CA LYS A 35 21.39 -17.94 -4.84
C LYS A 35 19.93 -18.39 -4.99
N PHE A 36 19.12 -18.27 -3.94
CA PHE A 36 17.69 -18.55 -4.03
C PHE A 36 16.99 -17.53 -4.94
N TRP A 37 17.30 -16.25 -4.75
CA TRP A 37 16.75 -15.15 -5.56
C TRP A 37 17.12 -15.30 -7.04
N ASP A 38 18.37 -15.60 -7.35
CA ASP A 38 18.85 -15.84 -8.72
C ASP A 38 18.11 -17.02 -9.38
N ARG A 39 17.88 -18.11 -8.63
CA ARG A 39 17.10 -19.24 -9.13
C ARG A 39 15.66 -18.87 -9.44
N GLN A 40 15.02 -18.04 -8.59
CA GLN A 40 13.64 -17.60 -8.84
C GLN A 40 13.55 -16.68 -10.06
N ILE A 41 14.55 -15.82 -10.30
CA ILE A 41 14.60 -14.99 -11.51
C ILE A 41 14.73 -15.86 -12.77
N VAL A 42 15.51 -16.95 -12.72
CA VAL A 42 15.68 -17.86 -13.87
C VAL A 42 14.44 -18.72 -14.10
N VAL A 43 13.78 -19.21 -13.05
CA VAL A 43 12.49 -19.93 -13.16
C VAL A 43 11.37 -18.99 -13.63
N GLY A 44 11.44 -17.71 -13.30
CA GLY A 44 10.55 -16.65 -13.78
C GLY A 44 10.69 -16.30 -15.26
N LYS A 45 11.69 -16.82 -15.99
CA LYS A 45 11.77 -16.69 -17.46
C LYS A 45 10.94 -17.72 -18.23
N GLY A 46 10.33 -18.69 -17.54
CA GLY A 46 9.37 -19.63 -18.10
C GLY A 46 7.92 -19.42 -17.65
N GLY A 47 7.65 -18.42 -16.80
CA GLY A 47 6.29 -18.04 -16.47
C GLY A 47 5.69 -17.26 -17.63
N GLU A 48 4.57 -17.73 -18.19
CA GLU A 48 3.79 -16.94 -19.14
C GLU A 48 3.67 -15.51 -18.62
N ALA A 49 3.95 -14.54 -19.49
CA ALA A 49 3.86 -13.13 -19.13
C ALA A 49 2.50 -12.88 -18.47
N THR A 50 2.50 -12.18 -17.34
CA THR A 50 1.25 -11.91 -16.62
C THR A 50 0.29 -11.17 -17.55
N ILE A 51 -1.02 -11.28 -17.30
CA ILE A 51 -2.06 -10.62 -18.11
C ILE A 51 -1.72 -9.12 -18.27
N GLU A 52 -1.30 -8.46 -17.19
CA GLU A 52 -0.85 -7.06 -17.21
C GLU A 52 0.34 -6.82 -18.15
N GLN A 53 1.36 -7.67 -18.10
CA GLN A 53 2.53 -7.55 -18.99
C GLN A 53 2.16 -7.76 -20.46
N ARG A 54 1.22 -8.67 -20.76
CA ARG A 54 0.73 -8.94 -22.11
C ARG A 54 -0.09 -7.77 -22.65
N VAL A 55 -0.97 -7.20 -21.82
CA VAL A 55 -1.72 -5.97 -22.14
C VAL A 55 -0.75 -4.82 -22.42
N LYS A 56 0.26 -4.62 -21.57
CA LYS A 56 1.25 -3.54 -21.73
C LYS A 56 2.12 -3.70 -22.98
N ARG A 57 2.40 -4.95 -23.38
CA ARG A 57 3.13 -5.27 -24.63
C ARG A 57 2.24 -5.20 -25.88
N GLY A 58 0.94 -4.97 -25.71
CA GLY A 58 -0.03 -4.88 -26.81
C GLY A 58 -0.46 -6.23 -27.38
N GLU A 59 -0.19 -7.34 -26.69
CA GLU A 59 -0.57 -8.69 -27.13
C GLU A 59 -2.01 -9.07 -26.76
N MET A 60 -2.64 -8.28 -25.91
CA MET A 60 -4.05 -8.41 -25.55
C MET A 60 -4.74 -7.07 -25.73
N ALA A 61 -5.84 -7.08 -26.48
CA ALA A 61 -6.68 -5.91 -26.61
C ALA A 61 -7.43 -5.65 -25.30
N VAL A 62 -7.43 -4.39 -24.86
CA VAL A 62 -8.26 -3.96 -23.73
C VAL A 62 -9.63 -3.56 -24.26
N GLY A 63 -10.70 -4.03 -23.61
CA GLY A 63 -12.07 -3.65 -23.96
C GLY A 63 -12.30 -2.16 -23.72
N THR A 64 -12.53 -1.40 -24.79
CA THR A 64 -12.71 0.06 -24.70
C THR A 64 -13.95 0.47 -23.90
N ALA A 65 -14.99 -0.37 -23.89
CA ALA A 65 -16.22 -0.15 -23.12
C ALA A 65 -15.99 -0.27 -21.60
N GLU A 66 -15.25 -1.30 -21.16
CA GLU A 66 -14.90 -1.51 -19.75
C GLU A 66 -14.00 -0.37 -19.24
N VAL A 67 -13.03 0.07 -20.06
CA VAL A 67 -12.18 1.22 -19.75
C VAL A 67 -13.01 2.49 -19.60
N ALA A 68 -13.97 2.73 -20.49
CA ALA A 68 -14.85 3.90 -20.38
C ALA A 68 -15.66 3.89 -19.08
N GLU A 69 -16.16 2.73 -18.66
CA GLU A 69 -16.89 2.58 -17.39
C GLU A 69 -15.99 2.87 -16.19
N ILE A 70 -14.76 2.33 -16.18
CA ILE A 70 -13.77 2.58 -15.11
C ILE A 70 -13.43 4.07 -15.05
N VAL A 71 -13.24 4.72 -16.19
CA VAL A 71 -12.94 6.15 -16.26
C VAL A 71 -14.09 6.99 -15.71
N GLU A 72 -15.33 6.65 -16.02
CA GLU A 72 -16.50 7.38 -15.48
C GLU A 72 -16.65 7.19 -13.97
N LYS A 73 -16.44 5.97 -13.45
CA LYS A 73 -16.42 5.72 -11.99
C LYS A 73 -15.35 6.56 -11.29
N LEU A 74 -14.12 6.56 -11.81
CA LEU A 74 -13.03 7.36 -11.23
C LEU A 74 -13.30 8.87 -11.27
N LYS A 75 -13.97 9.37 -12.33
CA LYS A 75 -14.40 10.77 -12.38
C LYS A 75 -15.46 11.08 -11.33
N ALA A 76 -16.39 10.16 -11.07
CA ALA A 76 -17.41 10.33 -10.04
C ALA A 76 -16.77 10.39 -8.65
N ASP A 77 -15.89 9.44 -8.33
CA ASP A 77 -15.16 9.38 -7.07
C ASP A 77 -14.28 10.64 -6.87
N SER A 78 -13.63 11.11 -7.94
CA SER A 78 -12.84 12.35 -7.91
C SER A 78 -13.70 13.59 -7.62
N ARG A 79 -14.93 13.65 -8.12
CA ARG A 79 -15.83 14.78 -7.85
C ARG A 79 -16.30 14.78 -6.40
N GLU A 80 -16.67 13.61 -5.88
CA GLU A 80 -17.12 13.47 -4.49
C GLU A 80 -16.00 13.80 -3.49
N THR A 81 -14.77 13.33 -3.76
CA THR A 81 -13.61 13.65 -2.93
C THR A 81 -13.27 15.15 -2.95
N CYS A 82 -13.34 15.81 -4.12
CA CYS A 82 -13.16 17.26 -4.21
C CYS A 82 -14.24 18.02 -3.44
N SER A 83 -15.53 17.67 -3.59
CA SER A 83 -16.61 18.35 -2.85
C SER A 83 -16.50 18.18 -1.35
N ASN A 84 -16.06 17.00 -0.88
CA ASN A 84 -15.87 16.75 0.54
C ASN A 84 -14.71 17.59 1.10
N ALA A 85 -13.61 17.73 0.35
CA ALA A 85 -12.49 18.57 0.75
C ALA A 85 -12.88 20.06 0.84
N GLU A 86 -13.69 20.54 -0.11
CA GLU A 86 -14.19 21.91 -0.14
C GLU A 86 -15.12 22.21 1.04
N ALA A 87 -16.07 21.31 1.33
CA ALA A 87 -16.96 21.46 2.49
C ALA A 87 -16.21 21.47 3.84
N VAL A 88 -15.14 20.67 3.96
CA VAL A 88 -14.29 20.67 5.16
C VAL A 88 -13.52 21.99 5.29
N ALA A 89 -12.99 22.52 4.19
CA ALA A 89 -12.29 23.81 4.18
C ALA A 89 -13.23 24.97 4.58
N GLU A 90 -14.43 25.02 4.00
CA GLU A 90 -15.45 26.02 4.34
C GLU A 90 -15.87 25.96 5.82
N GLY A 91 -15.97 24.75 6.37
CA GLY A 91 -16.25 24.55 7.80
C GLY A 91 -15.16 25.15 8.69
N TYR A 92 -13.89 24.92 8.34
CA TYR A 92 -12.76 25.45 9.08
C TYR A 92 -12.65 26.98 8.98
N GLU A 93 -12.87 27.55 7.80
CA GLU A 93 -12.87 29.01 7.61
C GLU A 93 -13.96 29.69 8.45
N ARG A 94 -15.14 29.08 8.55
CA ARG A 94 -16.24 29.60 9.38
C ARG A 94 -15.88 29.60 10.87
N GLU A 95 -15.38 28.48 11.38
CA GLU A 95 -14.95 28.36 12.79
C GLU A 95 -13.82 29.37 13.11
N LEU A 96 -12.88 29.55 12.18
CA LEU A 96 -11.79 30.50 12.33
C LEU A 96 -12.29 31.94 12.44
N MET A 97 -13.24 32.33 11.59
CA MET A 97 -13.85 33.67 11.62
C MET A 97 -14.67 33.91 12.90
N GLU A 98 -15.42 32.90 13.36
CA GLU A 98 -16.18 32.95 14.60
C GLU A 98 -15.26 33.19 15.80
N ARG A 99 -14.19 32.40 15.94
CA ARG A 99 -13.19 32.61 17.00
C ARG A 99 -12.49 33.96 16.91
N ALA A 100 -12.23 34.46 15.70
CA ALA A 100 -11.62 35.78 15.52
C ALA A 100 -12.56 36.89 16.02
N HIS A 101 -13.86 36.78 15.76
CA HIS A 101 -14.85 37.73 16.26
C HIS A 101 -14.96 37.68 17.79
N GLU A 102 -15.03 36.48 18.38
CA GLU A 102 -15.05 36.29 19.84
C GLU A 102 -13.82 36.93 20.50
N ALA A 103 -12.62 36.69 19.95
CA ALA A 103 -11.38 37.26 20.47
C ALA A 103 -11.37 38.80 20.42
N ILE A 104 -11.92 39.40 19.35
CA ILE A 104 -12.05 40.87 19.24
C ILE A 104 -13.03 41.40 20.29
N GLU A 105 -14.16 40.73 20.50
CA GLU A 105 -15.13 41.13 21.53
C GLU A 105 -14.55 41.03 22.94
N GLU A 106 -13.85 39.94 23.26
CA GLU A 106 -13.18 39.75 24.54
C GLU A 106 -12.10 40.81 24.77
N TRP A 107 -11.32 41.11 23.74
CA TRP A 107 -10.30 42.16 23.77
C TRP A 107 -10.90 43.53 24.08
N ASN A 108 -12.02 43.88 23.43
CA ASN A 108 -12.72 45.15 23.67
C ASN A 108 -13.34 45.21 25.07
N LYS A 109 -13.99 44.12 25.53
CA LYS A 109 -14.54 44.03 26.90
C LYS A 109 -13.44 44.19 27.96
N GLY A 110 -12.28 43.55 27.77
CA GLY A 110 -11.14 43.68 28.67
C GLY A 110 -10.58 45.11 28.73
N ARG A 111 -10.58 45.82 27.59
CA ARG A 111 -10.18 47.22 27.50
C ARG A 111 -11.14 48.18 28.19
N ASP A 112 -12.44 47.91 28.14
CA ASP A 112 -13.48 48.73 28.77
C ASP A 112 -13.60 48.49 30.29
N SER A 113 -13.19 47.31 30.78
CA SER A 113 -13.14 47.01 32.22
C SER A 113 -11.91 47.57 32.96
N GLY A 114 -10.98 48.20 32.23
CA GLY A 114 -9.77 48.83 32.75
C GLY A 114 -9.91 50.35 32.91
N THR A 115 -10.81 50.80 33.78
CA THR A 115 -10.83 52.17 34.35
C THR A 115 -11.13 52.11 35.84
#